data_AF-A0A7X2D6I3-F1
#
_entry.id   AF-A0A7X2D6I3-F1
#
_cell.length_a   1.000
_cell.length_b   1.000
_cell.length_c   1.000
_cell.angle_alpha   90.00
_cell.angle_beta   90.00
_cell.angle_gamma   90.00
#
_symmetry.space_group_name_H-M   'P 1'
#
loop_
_entity.id
_entity.type
_entity.pdbx_description
1 polymer ?
#
loop_
_entity_poly.entity_id
_entity_poly.type
_entity_poly.pdbx_seq_one_letter_code
_entity_poly.pdbx_strand_id
1 'polypeptide(L)'
;MISYIIRRILYVIPLLLAVSIVCFVIIQLPPGDFLTAIESQLKSQAGLSEEESRKMVDEMRKTYGLDKSMPVQYLIWIKNIVTRGDFGYSFGYRKPAQEVIWERLKWTMIIALSAHLISTLVGLLIGIYSATHQYSLGDHLSTFFAFIGLSFPEFFTALVIMYLLVFKFRAPHVGGLSSPR
;
A
#
# COMPACT_ATOMS: atom_id res chain seq x y z
N MET A 1 -6.92 7.85 28.93
CA MET A 1 -6.90 7.82 27.45
C MET A 1 -5.56 8.27 26.87
N ILE A 2 -4.97 9.41 27.27
CA ILE A 2 -3.66 9.88 26.75
C ILE A 2 -2.53 8.85 26.96
N SER A 3 -2.39 8.29 28.16
CA SER A 3 -1.40 7.23 28.44
C SER A 3 -1.55 6.00 27.52
N TYR A 4 -2.79 5.62 27.21
CA TYR A 4 -3.08 4.53 26.27
C TYR A 4 -2.65 4.86 24.84
N ILE A 5 -2.94 6.08 24.38
CA ILE A 5 -2.53 6.55 23.04
C ILE A 5 -1.00 6.57 22.92
N ILE A 6 -0.31 7.12 23.91
CA ILE A 6 1.16 7.15 23.95
C ILE A 6 1.72 5.73 23.90
N ARG A 7 1.21 4.83 24.75
CA ARG A 7 1.64 3.42 24.77
C ARG A 7 1.43 2.74 23.41
N ARG A 8 0.32 3.03 22.72
CA ARG A 8 0.04 2.50 21.39
C ARG A 8 1.00 3.04 20.34
N ILE A 9 1.29 4.35 20.35
CA ILE A 9 2.27 4.97 19.45
C ILE A 9 3.66 4.35 19.68
N LEU A 10 4.05 4.15 20.94
CA LEU A 10 5.32 3.51 21.29
C LEU A 10 5.39 2.06 20.81
N TYR A 11 4.28 1.33 20.71
CA TYR A 11 4.24 -0.01 20.12
C TYR A 11 4.30 -0.02 18.59
N VAL A 12 3.81 1.04 17.94
CA VAL A 12 3.87 1.17 16.48
C VAL A 12 5.32 1.33 16.00
N ILE A 13 6.17 2.04 16.76
CA ILE A 13 7.58 2.26 16.38
C ILE A 13 8.36 0.94 16.17
N PRO A 14 8.46 0.02 17.14
CA PRO A 14 9.19 -1.23 16.95
C PRO A 14 8.51 -2.13 15.92
N LEU A 15 7.18 -2.08 15.79
CA LEU A 15 6.45 -2.81 14.76
C LEU A 15 6.83 -2.34 13.35
N LEU A 16 6.81 -1.02 13.11
CA LEU A 16 7.21 -0.44 11.83
C LEU A 16 8.67 -0.74 11.52
N LEU A 17 9.55 -0.67 12.52
CA LEU A 17 10.95 -1.03 12.35
C LEU A 17 11.09 -2.49 11.92
N ALA A 18 10.45 -3.44 12.62
CA ALA A 18 10.49 -4.86 12.28
C ALA A 18 9.95 -5.13 10.87
N VAL A 19 8.78 -4.56 10.53
CA VAL A 19 8.20 -4.69 9.19
C VAL A 19 9.13 -4.11 8.13
N SER A 20 9.73 -2.93 8.37
CA SER A 20 10.64 -2.30 7.42
C SER A 20 11.91 -3.11 7.19
N ILE A 21 12.47 -3.76 8.22
CA ILE A 21 13.61 -4.69 8.09
C ILE A 21 13.20 -5.87 7.23
N VAL A 22 12.06 -6.49 7.52
CA VAL A 22 11.56 -7.65 6.76
C VAL A 22 11.34 -7.27 5.29
N CYS A 23 10.69 -6.15 5.01
CA CYS A 23 10.49 -5.66 3.64
C CYS A 23 11.82 -5.37 2.94
N PHE A 24 12.76 -4.71 3.63
CA PHE A 24 14.09 -4.41 3.08
C PHE A 24 14.84 -5.70 2.74
N VAL A 25 14.77 -6.71 3.61
CA VAL A 25 15.37 -8.02 3.35
C VAL A 25 14.76 -8.67 2.13
N ILE A 26 13.43 -8.77 2.06
CA ILE A 26 12.72 -9.41 0.95
C ILE A 26 13.07 -8.76 -0.39
N ILE A 27 13.17 -7.42 -0.44
CA ILE A 27 13.50 -6.68 -1.67
C ILE A 27 14.94 -6.93 -2.12
N GLN A 28 15.87 -7.20 -1.18
CA GLN A 28 17.29 -7.43 -1.45
C GLN A 28 17.65 -8.91 -1.64
N LEU A 29 16.69 -9.84 -1.47
CA LEU A 29 16.92 -11.27 -1.69
C LEU A 29 17.23 -11.65 -3.14
N PRO A 30 16.57 -11.06 -4.17
CA PRO A 30 16.91 -11.35 -5.56
C PRO A 30 18.36 -10.93 -5.87
N PRO A 31 19.08 -11.70 -6.69
CA PRO A 31 20.43 -11.32 -7.11
C PRO A 31 20.38 -10.07 -8.01
N GLY A 32 21.19 -9.06 -7.68
CA GLY A 32 21.27 -7.78 -8.40
C GLY A 32 20.57 -6.63 -7.67
N ASP A 33 20.66 -5.43 -8.23
CA ASP A 33 19.95 -4.24 -7.75
C ASP A 33 19.05 -3.67 -8.85
N PHE A 34 18.22 -2.66 -8.54
CA PHE A 34 17.39 -2.01 -9.55
C PHE A 34 18.25 -1.41 -10.69
N LEU A 35 19.50 -1.03 -10.40
CA LEU A 35 20.40 -0.48 -11.40
C LEU A 35 20.93 -1.55 -12.37
N THR A 36 20.95 -2.84 -12.00
CA THR A 36 21.21 -3.94 -12.92
C THR A 36 20.16 -4.01 -14.03
N ALA A 37 18.89 -3.75 -13.71
CA ALA A 37 17.83 -3.67 -14.70
C ALA A 37 17.99 -2.43 -15.61
N ILE A 38 18.38 -1.29 -15.02
CA ILE A 38 18.70 -0.07 -15.78
C ILE A 38 19.90 -0.28 -16.69
N GLU A 39 20.95 -0.97 -16.25
CA GLU A 39 22.13 -1.29 -17.06
C GLU A 39 21.73 -2.08 -18.31
N SER A 40 20.89 -3.09 -18.15
CA SER A 40 20.33 -3.87 -19.26
C SER A 40 19.50 -3.00 -20.22
N GLN A 41 18.71 -2.07 -19.68
CA GLN A 41 17.92 -1.14 -20.49
C GLN A 41 18.80 -0.13 -21.26
N LEU A 42 19.86 0.40 -20.64
CA LEU A 42 20.80 1.33 -21.29
C LEU A 42 21.56 0.65 -22.43
N LYS A 43 22.00 -0.60 -22.24
CA LYS A 43 22.64 -1.40 -23.29
C LYS A 43 21.71 -1.67 -24.47
N SER A 44 20.44 -2.00 -24.20
CA SER A 44 19.48 -2.41 -25.24
C SER A 44 18.78 -1.26 -25.95
N GLN A 45 18.45 -0.16 -25.26
CA GLN A 45 17.69 0.96 -25.83
C GLN A 45 18.55 2.16 -26.26
N ALA A 46 19.62 2.47 -25.52
CA ALA A 46 20.43 3.66 -25.80
C ALA A 46 21.65 3.36 -26.70
N GLY A 47 21.92 2.08 -27.00
CA GLY A 47 23.05 1.67 -27.83
C GLY A 47 24.42 2.02 -27.23
N LEU A 48 24.47 2.30 -25.92
CA LEU A 48 25.70 2.63 -25.21
C LEU A 48 26.65 1.43 -25.22
N SER A 49 27.95 1.70 -25.33
CA SER A 49 28.94 0.65 -25.18
C SER A 49 28.86 0.04 -23.79
N GLU A 50 29.32 -1.22 -23.67
CA GLU A 50 29.26 -1.95 -22.41
C GLU A 50 30.05 -1.25 -21.29
N GLU A 51 31.11 -0.53 -21.64
CA GLU A 51 31.96 0.22 -20.71
C GLU A 51 31.28 1.52 -20.24
N GLU A 52 30.63 2.25 -21.14
CA GLU A 52 29.92 3.50 -20.80
C GLU A 52 28.69 3.22 -19.91
N SER A 53 27.91 2.20 -20.25
CA SER A 53 26.76 1.80 -19.44
C SER A 53 27.19 1.37 -18.03
N ARG A 54 28.31 0.65 -17.89
CA ARG A 54 28.85 0.25 -16.57
C ARG A 54 29.31 1.44 -15.75
N LYS A 55 30.08 2.36 -16.34
CA LYS A 55 30.57 3.57 -15.64
C LYS A 55 29.41 4.39 -15.06
N MET A 56 28.39 4.66 -15.87
CA MET A 56 27.23 5.45 -15.45
C MET A 56 26.45 4.76 -14.32
N VAL A 57 26.26 3.44 -14.42
CA VAL A 57 25.56 2.66 -13.39
C VAL A 57 26.36 2.57 -12.08
N ASP A 58 27.68 2.42 -12.14
CA ASP A 58 28.52 2.36 -10.95
C ASP A 58 28.61 3.70 -10.20
N GLU A 59 28.59 4.82 -10.93
CA GLU A 59 28.44 6.13 -10.32
C GLU A 59 27.09 6.29 -9.60
N MET A 60 26.02 5.79 -10.21
CA MET A 60 24.71 5.75 -9.55
C MET A 60 24.74 4.85 -8.31
N ARG A 61 25.36 3.65 -8.38
CA ARG A 61 25.48 2.76 -7.21
C ARG A 61 26.13 3.46 -6.02
N LYS A 62 27.24 4.17 -6.26
CA LYS A 62 27.93 4.95 -5.22
C LYS A 62 27.06 6.09 -4.69
N THR A 63 26.39 6.83 -5.59
CA THR A 63 25.52 7.96 -5.22
C THR A 63 24.38 7.54 -4.30
N TYR A 64 23.77 6.38 -4.58
CA TYR A 64 22.66 5.85 -3.79
C TYR A 64 23.10 4.89 -2.66
N GLY A 65 24.41 4.70 -2.48
CA GLY A 65 24.98 3.82 -1.46
C GLY A 65 24.70 2.32 -1.68
N LEU A 66 24.32 1.92 -2.89
CA LEU A 66 24.04 0.52 -3.27
C LEU A 66 25.31 -0.34 -3.33
N ASP A 67 26.48 0.29 -3.31
CA ASP A 67 27.79 -0.36 -3.19
C ASP A 67 28.12 -0.83 -1.75
N LYS A 68 27.33 -0.42 -0.75
CA LYS A 68 27.57 -0.75 0.66
C LYS A 68 26.97 -2.10 1.05
N SER A 69 27.43 -2.66 2.17
CA SER A 69 26.80 -3.85 2.74
C SER A 69 25.35 -3.58 3.14
N MET A 70 24.50 -4.60 3.04
CA MET A 70 23.06 -4.50 3.28
C MET A 70 22.67 -3.81 4.62
N PRO A 71 23.33 -4.08 5.77
CA PRO A 71 23.02 -3.36 7.01
C PRO A 71 23.32 -1.87 6.91
N VAL A 72 24.40 -1.48 6.23
CA VAL A 72 24.80 -0.08 6.03
C VAL A 72 23.78 0.63 5.14
N GLN A 73 23.34 -0.01 4.06
CA GLN A 73 22.28 0.53 3.20
C GLN A 73 21.00 0.81 3.98
N TYR A 74 20.56 -0.14 4.80
CA TYR A 74 19.37 0.03 5.65
C TYR A 74 19.53 1.18 6.65
N LEU A 75 20.68 1.28 7.31
CA LEU A 75 20.96 2.37 8.25
C LEU A 75 20.98 3.74 7.58
N ILE A 76 21.57 3.86 6.39
CA ILE A 76 21.54 5.09 5.60
C ILE A 76 20.10 5.46 5.24
N TRP A 77 19.32 4.50 4.76
CA TRP A 77 17.94 4.70 4.36
C TRP A 77 17.06 5.17 5.53
N ILE A 78 17.09 4.46 6.67
CA ILE A 78 16.34 4.87 7.88
C ILE A 78 16.82 6.23 8.40
N LYS A 79 18.14 6.49 8.40
CA LYS A 79 18.67 7.79 8.82
C LYS A 79 18.12 8.92 7.96
N ASN A 80 18.07 8.75 6.64
CA ASN A 80 17.53 9.75 5.72
C ASN A 80 16.02 9.98 5.95
N ILE A 81 15.26 8.91 6.18
CA ILE A 81 13.83 9.02 6.51
C ILE A 81 13.63 9.78 7.83
N VAL A 82 14.34 9.42 8.89
CA VAL A 82 14.13 9.99 10.22
C VAL A 82 14.64 11.44 10.32
N THR A 83 15.76 11.76 9.66
CA THR A 83 16.40 13.08 9.81
C THR A 83 15.93 14.10 8.77
N ARG A 84 15.50 13.65 7.58
CA ARG A 84 15.16 14.53 6.45
C ARG A 84 13.76 14.29 5.91
N GLY A 85 13.08 13.22 6.33
CA GLY A 85 11.85 12.77 5.68
C GLY A 85 12.09 12.21 4.27
N ASP A 86 13.34 11.91 3.92
CA ASP A 86 13.70 11.47 2.57
C ASP A 86 13.61 9.95 2.45
N PHE A 87 12.57 9.48 1.75
CA PHE A 87 12.34 8.06 1.47
C PHE A 87 13.18 7.52 0.31
N GLY A 88 13.96 8.38 -0.34
CA GLY A 88 14.76 8.07 -1.51
C GLY A 88 14.01 8.29 -2.83
N TYR A 89 14.67 7.92 -3.92
CA TYR A 89 14.15 8.05 -5.27
C TYR A 89 13.56 6.72 -5.75
N SER A 90 12.36 6.75 -6.31
CA SER A 90 11.79 5.57 -6.96
C SER A 90 12.20 5.53 -8.43
N PHE A 91 13.15 4.65 -8.75
CA PHE A 91 13.58 4.45 -10.13
C PHE A 91 12.48 3.88 -11.03
N GLY A 92 11.59 3.04 -10.47
CA GLY A 92 10.45 2.48 -11.22
C GLY A 92 9.40 3.51 -11.60
N TYR A 93 9.12 4.48 -10.72
CA TYR A 93 8.16 5.57 -10.98
C TYR A 93 8.82 6.87 -11.47
N ARG A 94 10.15 6.90 -11.55
CA ARG A 94 10.97 8.07 -11.94
C ARG A 94 10.63 9.35 -11.17
N LYS A 95 10.36 9.22 -9.87
CA LYS A 95 10.02 10.35 -8.98
C LYS A 95 10.38 10.04 -7.53
N PRO A 96 10.42 11.04 -6.63
CA PRO A 96 10.64 10.81 -5.20
C PRO A 96 9.68 9.77 -4.63
N ALA A 97 10.21 8.83 -3.84
CA ALA A 97 9.40 7.73 -3.28
C ALA A 97 8.27 8.23 -2.39
N GLN A 98 8.48 9.35 -1.70
CA GLN A 98 7.46 10.01 -0.88
C GLN A 98 6.22 10.40 -1.70
N GLU A 99 6.39 10.87 -2.94
CA GLU A 99 5.27 11.22 -3.82
C GLU A 99 4.47 9.97 -4.20
N VAL A 100 5.16 8.89 -4.56
CA VAL A 100 4.53 7.60 -4.87
C VAL A 100 3.72 7.09 -3.68
N ILE A 101 4.29 7.15 -2.47
CA ILE A 101 3.63 6.74 -1.23
C ILE A 101 2.39 7.60 -0.99
N TRP A 102 2.53 8.93 -1.05
CA TRP A 102 1.45 9.86 -0.73
C TRP A 102 0.28 9.77 -1.71
N GLU A 103 0.56 9.62 -3.00
CA GLU A 103 -0.45 9.45 -4.05
C GLU A 103 -1.36 8.25 -3.79
N ARG A 104 -0.82 7.17 -3.21
CA ARG A 104 -1.58 5.96 -2.88
C ARG A 104 -2.21 6.07 -1.49
N LEU A 105 -1.43 6.50 -0.51
CA LEU A 105 -1.85 6.59 0.89
C LEU A 105 -3.07 7.51 1.06
N LYS A 106 -3.13 8.65 0.34
CA LYS A 106 -4.29 9.56 0.40
C LYS A 106 -5.61 8.85 0.05
N TRP A 107 -5.60 8.06 -1.02
CA TRP A 107 -6.80 7.36 -1.49
C TRP A 107 -7.13 6.18 -0.59
N THR A 108 -6.12 5.44 -0.12
CA THR A 108 -6.31 4.38 0.88
C THR A 108 -6.94 4.94 2.15
N MET A 109 -6.47 6.08 2.66
CA MET A 109 -7.03 6.72 3.85
C MET A 109 -8.47 7.17 3.64
N ILE A 110 -8.78 7.82 2.51
CA ILE A 110 -10.14 8.23 2.18
C ILE A 110 -11.07 7.01 2.14
N ILE A 111 -10.71 5.99 1.37
CA ILE A 111 -11.54 4.78 1.22
C ILE A 111 -11.71 4.07 2.56
N ALA A 112 -10.62 3.82 3.29
CA ALA A 112 -10.65 3.08 4.54
C ALA A 112 -11.44 3.84 5.62
N LEU A 113 -11.23 5.15 5.76
CA LEU A 113 -11.93 5.96 6.75
C LEU A 113 -13.41 6.11 6.41
N SER A 114 -13.75 6.36 5.14
CA SER A 114 -15.15 6.41 4.70
C SER A 114 -15.86 5.08 4.91
N ALA A 115 -15.24 3.96 4.51
CA ALA A 115 -15.80 2.63 4.71
C ALA A 115 -15.98 2.32 6.20
N HIS A 116 -14.99 2.65 7.05
CA HIS A 116 -15.07 2.43 8.49
C HIS A 116 -16.16 3.27 9.15
N LEU A 117 -16.30 4.54 8.77
CA LEU A 117 -17.35 5.41 9.30
C LEU A 117 -18.74 4.92 8.90
N ILE A 118 -18.93 4.60 7.62
CA ILE A 118 -20.21 4.09 7.11
C ILE A 118 -20.55 2.76 7.78
N SER A 119 -19.61 1.82 7.84
CA SER A 119 -19.87 0.50 8.43
C SER A 119 -20.14 0.59 9.92
N THR A 120 -19.42 1.43 10.64
CA THR A 120 -19.65 1.65 12.08
C THR A 120 -21.01 2.28 12.32
N LEU A 121 -21.38 3.31 11.55
CA LEU A 121 -22.66 3.98 11.71
C LEU A 121 -23.83 3.05 11.38
N VAL A 122 -23.80 2.40 10.21
CA VAL A 122 -24.85 1.47 9.78
C VAL A 122 -24.93 0.27 10.71
N GLY A 123 -23.78 -0.33 11.05
CA GLY A 123 -23.70 -1.48 11.95
C GLY A 123 -24.20 -1.15 13.34
N LEU A 124 -23.90 0.04 13.87
CA LEU A 124 -24.42 0.49 15.16
C LEU A 124 -25.94 0.67 15.13
N LEU A 125 -26.49 1.31 14.09
CA LEU A 125 -27.94 1.53 13.96
C LEU A 125 -28.70 0.20 13.85
N ILE A 126 -28.22 -0.71 13.00
CA ILE A 126 -28.80 -2.05 12.85
C ILE A 126 -28.67 -2.84 14.16
N GLY A 127 -27.50 -2.78 14.81
CA GLY A 127 -27.24 -3.47 16.07
C GLY A 127 -28.15 -2.99 17.20
N ILE A 128 -28.36 -1.68 17.34
CA ILE A 128 -29.30 -1.11 18.32
C ILE A 128 -30.72 -1.59 18.02
N TYR A 129 -31.15 -1.51 16.75
CA TYR A 129 -32.50 -1.91 16.35
C TYR A 129 -32.77 -3.40 16.66
N SER A 130 -31.86 -4.30 16.25
CA SER A 130 -31.93 -5.74 16.52
C SER A 130 -31.95 -6.03 18.02
N ALA A 131 -31.12 -5.34 18.81
CA ALA A 131 -31.05 -5.56 20.25
C ALA A 131 -32.35 -5.18 20.98
N THR A 132 -33.06 -4.15 20.52
CA THR A 132 -34.34 -3.72 21.10
C THR A 132 -35.56 -4.47 20.57
N HIS A 133 -35.46 -5.11 19.39
CA HIS A 133 -36.56 -5.83 18.72
C HIS A 133 -36.21 -7.31 18.48
N GLN A 134 -35.80 -8.00 19.54
CA GLN A 134 -35.36 -9.39 19.48
C GLN A 134 -36.44 -10.30 18.89
N TYR A 135 -36.03 -11.25 18.04
CA TYR A 135 -36.90 -12.22 17.35
C TYR A 135 -37.92 -11.59 16.39
N SER A 136 -37.77 -10.30 16.08
CA SER A 136 -38.57 -9.67 15.03
C SER A 136 -38.09 -10.08 13.64
N LEU A 137 -38.95 -9.90 12.64
CA LEU A 137 -38.57 -10.13 11.24
C LEU A 137 -37.38 -9.23 10.83
N GLY A 138 -37.33 -7.99 11.32
CA GLY A 138 -36.22 -7.07 11.07
C GLY A 138 -34.90 -7.54 11.68
N ASP A 139 -34.95 -8.14 12.87
CA ASP A 139 -33.78 -8.75 13.53
C ASP A 139 -33.24 -9.95 12.73
N HIS A 140 -34.12 -10.86 12.34
CA HIS A 140 -33.74 -12.03 11.52
C HIS A 140 -33.18 -11.64 10.14
N LEU A 141 -33.80 -10.66 9.45
CA LEU A 141 -33.29 -10.17 8.17
C LEU A 141 -31.92 -9.50 8.31
N SER A 142 -31.75 -8.65 9.32
CA SER A 142 -30.48 -7.95 9.57
C SER A 142 -29.36 -8.94 9.86
N THR A 143 -29.63 -9.94 10.69
CA THR A 143 -28.70 -11.03 11.01
C THR A 143 -28.36 -11.85 9.77
N PHE A 144 -29.35 -12.20 8.95
CA PHE A 144 -29.13 -12.93 7.70
C PHE A 144 -28.20 -12.18 6.73
N PHE A 145 -28.44 -10.88 6.50
CA PHE A 145 -27.55 -10.08 5.65
C PHE A 145 -26.15 -9.89 6.23
N ALA A 146 -26.03 -9.74 7.55
CA ALA A 146 -24.72 -9.71 8.21
C ALA A 146 -23.96 -11.02 7.99
N PHE A 147 -24.62 -12.18 8.08
CA PHE A 147 -24.01 -13.48 7.80
C PHE A 147 -23.57 -13.62 6.35
N ILE A 148 -24.34 -13.14 5.37
CA ILE A 148 -23.90 -13.09 3.98
C ILE A 148 -22.61 -12.26 3.86
N GLY A 149 -22.58 -11.07 4.46
CA GLY A 149 -21.38 -10.22 4.43
C GLY A 149 -20.14 -10.88 5.02
N LEU A 150 -20.30 -11.69 6.07
CA LEU A 150 -19.19 -12.39 6.73
C LEU A 150 -18.78 -13.70 6.03
N SER A 151 -19.72 -14.36 5.36
CA SER A 151 -19.50 -15.71 4.81
C SER A 151 -18.94 -15.70 3.39
N PHE A 152 -19.20 -14.65 2.62
CA PHE A 152 -18.67 -14.53 1.27
C PHE A 152 -17.24 -13.97 1.28
N PRO A 153 -16.30 -14.57 0.51
CA PRO A 153 -14.96 -14.01 0.38
C PRO A 153 -15.01 -12.57 -0.15
N GLU A 154 -14.30 -11.65 0.50
CA GLU A 154 -14.34 -10.22 0.16
C GLU A 154 -14.00 -9.97 -1.32
N PHE A 155 -12.98 -10.67 -1.84
CA PHE A 155 -12.58 -10.55 -3.25
C PHE A 155 -13.71 -10.98 -4.20
N PHE A 156 -14.45 -12.05 -3.85
CA PHE A 156 -15.52 -12.56 -4.69
C PHE A 156 -16.70 -11.59 -4.70
N THR A 157 -17.08 -11.08 -3.52
CA THR A 157 -18.12 -10.05 -3.38
C THR A 157 -17.77 -8.81 -4.20
N ALA A 158 -16.52 -8.35 -4.14
CA ALA A 158 -16.05 -7.22 -4.95
C ALA A 158 -16.18 -7.50 -6.46
N LEU A 159 -15.81 -8.70 -6.92
CA LEU A 159 -15.95 -9.10 -8.33
C LEU A 159 -17.42 -9.16 -8.78
N VAL A 160 -18.32 -9.70 -7.97
CA VAL A 160 -19.76 -9.76 -8.28
C VAL A 160 -20.34 -8.35 -8.37
N ILE A 161 -20.03 -7.47 -7.41
CA ILE A 161 -20.48 -6.07 -7.45
C ILE A 161 -19.94 -5.38 -8.71
N MET A 162 -18.65 -5.55 -9.02
CA MET A 162 -18.05 -4.98 -10.22
C MET A 162 -18.73 -5.49 -11.50
N TYR A 163 -19.00 -6.80 -11.61
CA TYR A 163 -19.71 -7.38 -12.75
C TYR A 163 -21.10 -6.75 -12.92
N LEU A 164 -21.87 -6.65 -11.85
CA LEU A 164 -23.20 -6.03 -11.89
C LEU A 164 -23.11 -4.57 -12.32
N LEU A 165 -22.18 -3.79 -11.75
CA LEU A 165 -21.99 -2.39 -12.10
C LEU A 165 -21.63 -2.21 -13.59
N VAL A 166 -20.66 -2.97 -14.10
CA VAL A 166 -20.20 -2.83 -15.49
C VAL A 166 -21.22 -3.36 -16.48
N PHE A 167 -21.67 -4.61 -16.32
CA PHE A 167 -22.43 -5.30 -17.37
C PHE A 167 -23.93 -5.09 -17.26
N LYS A 168 -24.47 -4.98 -16.03
CA LYS A 168 -25.91 -4.80 -15.82
C LYS A 168 -26.29 -3.32 -15.77
N PHE A 169 -25.55 -2.54 -14.97
CA PHE A 169 -25.86 -1.11 -14.75
C PHE A 169 -25.10 -0.17 -15.70
N ARG A 170 -24.18 -0.68 -16.53
CA ARG A 170 -23.37 0.10 -17.47
C ARG A 170 -22.67 1.29 -16.81
N ALA A 171 -22.20 1.09 -15.58
CA ALA A 171 -21.47 2.09 -14.83
C ALA A 171 -20.17 2.44 -15.60
N PRO A 172 -19.95 3.73 -15.92
CA PRO A 172 -18.86 4.14 -16.81
C PRO A 172 -17.47 4.04 -16.16
N HIS A 173 -17.39 4.02 -14.82
CA HIS A 173 -16.13 3.99 -14.08
C HIS A 173 -16.26 3.08 -12.86
N VAL A 174 -15.53 1.96 -12.85
CA VAL A 174 -15.59 0.98 -11.74
C VAL A 174 -14.20 0.66 -11.17
N GLY A 175 -13.12 1.00 -11.89
CA GLY A 175 -11.74 0.72 -11.50
C GLY A 175 -10.95 1.88 -10.87
N GLY A 176 -11.50 3.11 -10.84
CA GLY A 176 -10.81 4.25 -10.25
C GLY A 176 -11.62 5.54 -10.28
N LEU A 177 -11.39 6.40 -9.28
CA LEU A 177 -11.98 7.76 -9.19
C LEU A 177 -11.43 8.70 -10.27
N SER A 178 -10.27 8.40 -10.81
CA SER A 178 -9.58 9.18 -11.84
C SER A 178 -8.77 8.21 -12.71
N SER A 179 -9.43 7.37 -13.49
CA SER A 179 -8.75 6.66 -14.57
C SER A 179 -8.68 7.61 -15.75
N PRO A 180 -7.49 8.06 -16.20
CA PRO A 180 -7.37 8.61 -17.55
C PRO A 180 -7.78 7.51 -18.53
N ARG A 181 -8.45 7.90 -19.62
CA ARG A 181 -8.72 7.01 -20.74
C ARG A 181 -7.43 6.71 -21.50
#